data_AF-A0A537NZG6-F1
#
_entry.id   AF-A0A537NZG6-F1
#
_cell.length_a   1.000
_cell.length_b   1.000
_cell.length_c   1.000
_cell.angle_alpha   90.00
_cell.angle_beta   90.00
_cell.angle_gamma   90.00
#
_symmetry.space_group_name_H-M   'P 1'
#
loop_
_entity.id
_entity.type
_entity.pdbx_description
1 polymer ?
#
loop_
_entity_poly.entity_id
_entity_poly.type
_entity_poly.pdbx_seq_one_letter_code
_entity_poly.pdbx_strand_id
1 'polypeptide(L)'
;MDWSDRHCRFFHRRMTRHALLYTEMVTAQAIRHGDRERLIGFDPAEQPVALQIGGSNPKLLAEAARWGEDFGYCEINLNVGCPSDRVQEGRFGACLMAEPDLVAEGVAAMRRAVSVPVTVKCRIGIDDQDEDEDLDRFVQKVATTGCSTFVIHARKAWLEGLSPREDREVPPGP
;
A
#
# COMPACT_ATOMS: atom_id res chain seq x y z
N MET A 1 -13.37 7.12 1.51
CA MET A 1 -13.07 6.60 0.17
C MET A 1 -13.59 7.68 -0.74
N ASP A 2 -12.72 8.60 -1.14
CA ASP A 2 -13.11 9.95 -1.55
C ASP A 2 -12.33 10.49 -2.76
N TRP A 3 -11.27 9.81 -3.21
CA TRP A 3 -10.42 10.32 -4.30
C TRP A 3 -10.25 9.35 -5.46
N SER A 4 -9.39 8.34 -5.35
CA SER A 4 -9.12 7.41 -6.45
C SER A 4 -10.11 6.25 -6.50
N ASP A 5 -11.40 6.54 -6.33
CA ASP A 5 -12.47 5.56 -6.49
C ASP A 5 -12.62 5.12 -7.97
N ARG A 6 -13.52 4.16 -8.24
CA ARG A 6 -13.72 3.63 -9.60
C ARG A 6 -14.16 4.71 -10.61
N HIS A 7 -14.93 5.70 -10.18
CA HIS A 7 -15.43 6.76 -11.05
C HIS A 7 -14.32 7.74 -11.43
N CYS A 8 -13.50 8.13 -10.46
CA CYS A 8 -12.32 8.97 -10.65
C CYS A 8 -11.28 8.27 -11.53
N ARG A 9 -10.99 6.99 -11.27
CA ARG A 9 -10.05 6.21 -12.09
C ARG A 9 -10.54 6.05 -13.53
N PHE A 10 -11.83 5.80 -13.74
CA PHE A 10 -12.41 5.77 -15.08
C PHE A 10 -12.22 7.10 -15.80
N PHE A 11 -12.46 8.22 -15.12
CA PHE A 11 -12.20 9.55 -15.68
C PHE A 11 -10.71 9.77 -16.00
N HIS A 12 -9.79 9.43 -15.10
CA HIS A 12 -8.34 9.52 -15.33
C HIS A 12 -7.88 8.71 -16.54
N ARG A 13 -8.47 7.53 -16.76
CA ARG A 13 -8.20 6.71 -17.93
C ARG A 13 -8.59 7.39 -19.25
N ARG A 14 -9.57 8.30 -19.25
CA ARG A 14 -9.90 9.11 -20.43
C ARG A 14 -8.81 10.13 -20.77
N MET A 15 -8.00 10.54 -19.79
CA MET A 15 -6.89 11.48 -19.98
C MET A 15 -5.60 10.79 -20.40
N THR A 16 -5.37 9.54 -19.98
CA THR A 16 -4.17 8.79 -20.34
C THR A 16 -4.42 7.29 -20.43
N ARG A 17 -3.83 6.66 -21.46
CA ARG A 17 -3.83 5.20 -21.64
C ARG A 17 -2.61 4.50 -21.05
N HIS A 18 -1.64 5.26 -20.53
CA HIS A 18 -0.33 4.73 -20.13
C HIS A 18 -0.10 4.72 -18.63
N ALA A 19 -0.79 5.59 -17.87
CA ALA A 19 -0.60 5.62 -16.42
C ALA A 19 -1.16 4.35 -15.76
N LEU A 20 -0.38 3.80 -14.83
CA LEU A 20 -0.86 2.84 -13.84
C LEU A 20 -1.72 3.60 -12.83
N LEU A 21 -2.98 3.18 -12.68
CA LEU A 21 -3.89 3.75 -11.70
C LEU A 21 -3.82 2.92 -10.41
N TYR A 22 -3.98 3.56 -9.26
CA TYR A 22 -4.07 2.88 -7.97
C TYR A 22 -5.49 3.04 -7.41
N THR A 23 -6.01 1.99 -6.81
CA THR A 23 -7.21 2.10 -5.97
C THR A 23 -6.93 2.98 -4.76
N GLU A 24 -7.99 3.37 -4.08
CA GLU A 24 -7.86 3.73 -2.68
C GLU A 24 -7.36 2.53 -1.86
N MET A 25 -6.74 2.81 -0.71
CA MET A 25 -6.31 1.74 0.19
C MET A 25 -7.54 1.06 0.81
N VAL A 26 -7.65 -0.26 0.61
CA VAL A 26 -8.66 -1.10 1.24
C VAL A 26 -7.97 -2.07 2.20
N THR A 27 -8.49 -2.25 3.41
CA THR A 27 -7.87 -3.18 4.35
C THR A 27 -8.15 -4.63 4.00
N ALA A 28 -7.20 -5.53 4.24
CA ALA A 28 -7.37 -6.96 4.01
C ALA A 28 -8.56 -7.53 4.82
N GLN A 29 -8.82 -6.99 6.01
CA GLN A 29 -10.01 -7.32 6.82
C GLN A 29 -11.31 -6.89 6.13
N ALA A 30 -11.35 -5.68 5.55
CA ALA A 30 -12.53 -5.22 4.82
C ALA A 30 -12.80 -6.10 3.59
N ILE A 31 -11.77 -6.49 2.83
CA ILE A 31 -11.91 -7.39 1.69
C ILE A 31 -12.43 -8.77 2.15
N ARG A 32 -11.95 -9.28 3.28
CA ARG A 32 -12.36 -10.59 3.82
C ARG A 32 -13.85 -10.64 4.17
N HIS A 33 -14.32 -9.64 4.91
CA HIS A 33 -15.65 -9.65 5.55
C HIS A 33 -16.71 -8.84 4.81
N GLY A 34 -16.29 -7.89 3.97
CA GLY A 34 -17.19 -7.00 3.25
C GLY A 34 -17.61 -7.53 1.87
N ASP A 35 -18.42 -6.71 1.21
CA ASP A 35 -18.80 -6.91 -0.19
C ASP A 35 -17.62 -6.55 -1.11
N ARG A 36 -16.97 -7.58 -1.65
CA ARG A 36 -15.79 -7.42 -2.52
C ARG A 36 -16.11 -6.68 -3.81
N GLU A 37 -17.28 -6.89 -4.41
CA GLU A 37 -17.64 -6.18 -5.65
C GLU A 37 -17.76 -4.68 -5.38
N ARG A 38 -18.33 -4.31 -4.24
CA ARG A 38 -18.39 -2.90 -3.83
C ARG A 38 -17.01 -2.32 -3.50
N LEU A 39 -16.17 -3.09 -2.80
CA LEU A 39 -14.89 -2.61 -2.27
C LEU A 39 -13.76 -2.57 -3.30
N ILE A 40 -13.66 -3.60 -4.14
CA ILE A 40 -12.55 -3.82 -5.07
C ILE A 40 -13.01 -4.17 -6.50
N GLY A 41 -14.31 -4.06 -6.80
CA GLY A 41 -14.79 -4.12 -8.19
C GLY A 41 -14.36 -2.89 -8.98
N PHE A 42 -14.04 -3.09 -10.26
CA PHE A 42 -13.63 -2.03 -11.19
C PHE A 42 -14.05 -2.38 -12.63
N ASP A 43 -14.15 -1.38 -13.51
CA ASP A 43 -14.46 -1.58 -14.93
C ASP A 43 -13.19 -1.98 -15.70
N PRO A 44 -13.21 -3.01 -16.57
CA PRO A 44 -12.04 -3.43 -17.34
C PRO A 44 -11.36 -2.30 -18.13
N ALA A 45 -12.09 -1.25 -18.51
CA ALA A 45 -11.54 -0.08 -19.17
C ALA A 45 -10.49 0.65 -18.31
N GLU A 46 -10.54 0.55 -16.98
CA GLU A 46 -9.60 1.21 -16.05
C GLU A 46 -8.16 0.70 -16.18
N GLN A 47 -7.94 -0.48 -16.76
CA GLN A 47 -6.62 -1.11 -16.88
C GLN A 47 -5.58 -0.21 -17.59
N PRO A 48 -4.30 -0.24 -17.18
CA PRO A 48 -3.75 -0.97 -16.02
C PRO A 48 -4.11 -0.34 -14.66
N VAL A 49 -4.50 -1.17 -13.68
CA VAL A 49 -4.84 -0.75 -12.31
C VAL A 49 -4.24 -1.67 -11.25
N ALA A 50 -3.67 -1.08 -10.20
CA ALA A 50 -3.12 -1.74 -9.02
C ALA A 50 -4.09 -1.65 -7.82
N LEU A 51 -4.27 -2.75 -7.10
CA LEU A 51 -5.02 -2.78 -5.84
C LEU A 51 -4.06 -2.48 -4.69
N GLN A 52 -4.35 -1.44 -3.90
CA GLN A 52 -3.60 -1.14 -2.69
C GLN A 52 -4.27 -1.73 -1.45
N ILE A 53 -3.57 -2.63 -0.76
CA ILE A 53 -4.04 -3.35 0.42
C ILE A 53 -3.36 -2.82 1.68
N GLY A 54 -4.14 -2.59 2.75
CA GLY A 54 -3.64 -2.33 4.10
C GLY A 54 -3.81 -3.56 5.01
N GLY A 55 -2.75 -3.95 5.73
CA GLY A 55 -2.81 -5.02 6.73
C GLY A 55 -1.42 -5.47 7.17
N SER A 56 -1.35 -6.28 8.22
CA SER A 56 -0.11 -6.86 8.75
C SER A 56 -0.12 -8.37 8.92
N ASN A 57 -1.30 -9.02 8.87
CA ASN A 57 -1.38 -10.48 9.02
C ASN A 57 -1.00 -11.16 7.68
N PRO A 58 0.09 -11.94 7.60
CA PRO A 58 0.55 -12.50 6.32
C PRO A 58 -0.46 -13.42 5.63
N LYS A 59 -1.22 -14.22 6.40
CA LYS A 59 -2.24 -15.12 5.83
C LYS A 59 -3.40 -14.33 5.21
N LEU A 60 -3.86 -13.31 5.93
CA LEU A 60 -4.95 -12.47 5.46
C LEU A 60 -4.55 -11.62 4.26
N LEU A 61 -3.31 -11.10 4.25
CA LEU A 61 -2.74 -10.40 3.11
C LEU A 61 -2.66 -11.29 1.86
N ALA A 62 -2.23 -12.55 2.02
CA ALA A 62 -2.19 -13.53 0.92
C ALA A 62 -3.59 -13.88 0.37
N GLU A 63 -4.61 -13.95 1.23
CA GLU A 63 -6.00 -14.10 0.78
C GLU A 63 -6.51 -12.85 0.05
N ALA A 64 -6.23 -11.66 0.58
CA ALA A 64 -6.62 -10.40 -0.04
C ALA A 64 -5.95 -10.18 -1.40
N ALA A 65 -4.67 -10.54 -1.54
CA ALA A 65 -3.96 -10.51 -2.81
C ALA A 65 -4.62 -11.43 -3.85
N ARG A 66 -4.98 -12.67 -3.46
CA ARG A 66 -5.68 -13.62 -4.34
C ARG A 66 -7.00 -13.07 -4.85
N TRP A 67 -7.83 -12.52 -3.96
CA TRP A 67 -9.07 -11.87 -4.40
C TRP A 67 -8.80 -10.68 -5.32
N GLY A 68 -7.74 -9.90 -5.09
CA GLY A 68 -7.34 -8.86 -6.04
C GLY A 68 -6.99 -9.43 -7.43
N GLU A 69 -6.17 -10.47 -7.48
CA GLU A 69 -5.83 -11.12 -8.77
C GLU A 69 -7.06 -11.73 -9.45
N ASP A 70 -7.96 -12.37 -8.71
CA ASP A 70 -9.22 -12.93 -9.24
C ASP A 70 -10.13 -11.86 -9.84
N PHE A 71 -10.11 -10.63 -9.30
CA PHE A 71 -10.81 -9.46 -9.85
C PHE A 71 -10.10 -8.88 -11.09
N GLY A 72 -8.89 -9.34 -11.40
CA GLY A 72 -8.12 -8.95 -12.58
C GLY A 72 -7.17 -7.77 -12.39
N TYR A 73 -6.85 -7.37 -11.15
CA TYR A 73 -5.84 -6.33 -10.92
C TYR A 73 -4.49 -6.76 -11.49
N CYS A 74 -3.78 -5.84 -12.16
CA CYS A 74 -2.49 -6.15 -12.79
C CYS A 74 -1.31 -6.04 -11.82
N GLU A 75 -1.53 -5.55 -10.61
CA GLU A 75 -0.55 -5.37 -9.55
C GLU A 75 -1.25 -5.39 -8.18
N ILE A 76 -0.61 -6.00 -7.18
CA ILE A 76 -1.02 -5.90 -5.77
C ILE A 76 0.01 -5.08 -5.00
N ASN A 77 -0.40 -3.96 -4.40
CA ASN A 77 0.48 -3.07 -3.66
C ASN A 77 0.18 -3.13 -2.15
N LEU A 78 1.21 -3.32 -1.32
CA LEU A 78 1.09 -3.23 0.14
C LEU A 78 1.32 -1.78 0.61
N ASN A 79 0.37 -1.25 1.36
CA ASN A 79 0.52 0.08 1.99
C ASN A 79 1.34 -0.01 3.28
N VAL A 80 2.51 0.63 3.27
CA VAL A 80 3.43 0.82 4.40
C VAL A 80 3.73 2.32 4.58
N GLY A 81 2.75 3.20 4.34
CA GLY A 81 2.99 4.64 4.30
C GLY A 81 1.85 5.55 4.76
N CYS A 82 0.67 5.00 5.10
CA CYS A 82 -0.43 5.78 5.67
C CYS A 82 -0.16 6.10 7.16
N PRO A 83 -0.14 7.38 7.57
CA PRO A 83 0.20 7.78 8.95
C PRO A 83 -0.99 7.87 9.91
N SER A 84 -2.25 7.67 9.46
CA SER A 84 -3.43 8.03 10.29
C SER A 84 -3.60 7.19 11.55
N ASP A 85 -4.16 7.75 12.61
CA ASP A 85 -4.38 7.06 13.89
C ASP A 85 -5.10 5.70 13.77
N ARG A 86 -6.14 5.62 12.92
CA ARG A 86 -6.89 4.37 12.64
C ARG A 86 -6.03 3.23 12.09
N VAL A 87 -4.88 3.57 11.54
CA VAL A 87 -3.91 2.66 10.93
C VAL A 87 -2.96 2.10 12.00
N GLN A 88 -2.64 2.88 13.04
CA GLN A 88 -1.85 2.43 14.18
C GLN A 88 -2.62 1.39 15.00
N GLU A 89 -3.88 1.69 15.34
CA GLU A 89 -4.76 0.77 16.08
C GLU A 89 -4.99 -0.55 15.34
N GLY A 90 -5.08 -0.50 14.01
CA GLY A 90 -5.25 -1.67 13.16
C GLY A 90 -3.95 -2.38 12.75
N ARG A 91 -2.78 -1.85 13.16
CA ARG A 91 -1.44 -2.33 12.78
C ARG A 91 -1.25 -2.47 11.26
N PHE A 92 -1.38 -1.39 10.50
CA PHE A 92 -1.00 -1.36 9.07
C PHE A 92 -0.31 -0.03 8.71
N GLY A 93 0.01 0.23 7.43
CA GLY A 93 0.53 1.53 7.00
C GLY A 93 1.91 1.91 7.58
N ALA A 94 2.12 3.20 7.87
CA ALA A 94 3.46 3.75 8.13
C ALA A 94 4.14 3.16 9.38
N CYS A 95 3.38 2.75 10.41
CA CYS A 95 3.98 2.13 11.60
C CYS A 95 4.72 0.82 11.27
N LEU A 96 4.38 0.16 10.15
CA LEU A 96 5.09 -1.03 9.70
C LEU A 96 6.51 -0.75 9.20
N MET A 97 6.92 0.52 9.02
CA MET A 97 8.32 0.86 8.77
C MET A 97 9.24 0.50 9.96
N ALA A 98 8.70 0.41 11.18
CA ALA A 98 9.44 -0.12 12.34
C ALA A 98 9.54 -1.66 12.34
N GLU A 99 8.75 -2.36 11.53
CA GLU A 99 8.63 -3.82 11.54
C GLU A 99 9.00 -4.44 10.17
N PRO A 100 10.23 -4.24 9.64
CA PRO A 100 10.58 -4.67 8.29
C PRO A 100 10.52 -6.20 8.10
N ASP A 101 10.76 -6.99 9.15
CA ASP A 101 10.60 -8.44 9.11
C ASP A 101 9.13 -8.85 8.90
N LEU A 102 8.20 -8.18 9.58
CA LEU A 102 6.76 -8.43 9.43
C LEU A 102 6.27 -8.05 8.02
N VAL A 103 6.76 -6.93 7.48
CA VAL A 103 6.48 -6.54 6.09
C VAL A 103 7.03 -7.60 5.13
N ALA A 104 8.25 -8.09 5.34
CA ALA A 104 8.83 -9.14 4.51
C ALA A 104 8.01 -10.44 4.57
N GLU A 105 7.54 -10.85 5.75
CA GLU A 105 6.63 -12.00 5.89
C GLU A 105 5.33 -11.81 5.11
N GLY A 106 4.71 -10.63 5.22
CA GLY A 106 3.50 -10.26 4.51
C GLY A 106 3.68 -10.29 2.99
N VAL A 107 4.71 -9.61 2.49
CA VAL A 107 5.05 -9.55 1.06
C VAL A 107 5.37 -10.94 0.52
N ALA A 108 6.16 -11.74 1.23
CA ALA A 108 6.46 -13.10 0.82
C ALA A 108 5.20 -13.98 0.75
N ALA A 109 4.27 -13.81 1.69
CA ALA A 109 3.00 -14.53 1.68
C ALA A 109 2.11 -14.11 0.49
N MET A 110 2.02 -12.82 0.20
CA MET A 110 1.29 -12.30 -0.96
C MET A 110 1.90 -12.82 -2.27
N ARG A 111 3.22 -12.71 -2.45
CA ARG A 111 3.93 -13.18 -3.66
C ARG A 111 3.76 -14.66 -3.93
N ARG A 112 3.67 -15.50 -2.89
CA ARG A 112 3.40 -16.94 -3.05
C ARG A 112 1.96 -17.22 -3.47
N ALA A 113 1.05 -16.27 -3.27
CA ALA A 113 -0.37 -16.47 -3.45
C ALA A 113 -0.88 -15.97 -4.82
N VAL A 114 -0.14 -15.09 -5.49
CA VAL A 114 -0.53 -14.50 -6.78
C VAL A 114 0.59 -14.58 -7.82
N SER A 115 0.22 -14.48 -9.09
CA SER A 115 1.17 -14.42 -10.22
C SER A 115 1.52 -12.98 -10.65
N VAL A 116 0.62 -12.03 -10.41
CA VAL A 116 0.88 -10.60 -10.66
C VAL A 116 1.95 -10.01 -9.72
N PRO A 117 2.63 -8.92 -10.10
CA PRO A 117 3.60 -8.26 -9.24
C PRO A 117 3.01 -7.86 -7.88
N VAL A 118 3.77 -8.13 -6.81
CA VAL A 118 3.52 -7.57 -5.48
C VAL A 118 4.55 -6.49 -5.21
N THR A 119 4.08 -5.28 -4.93
CA THR A 119 4.91 -4.08 -4.73
C THR A 119 4.65 -3.47 -3.36
N VAL A 120 5.52 -2.58 -2.91
CA VAL A 120 5.37 -1.90 -1.61
C VAL A 120 5.35 -0.40 -1.82
N LYS A 121 4.40 0.29 -1.18
CA LYS A 121 4.40 1.75 -1.09
C LYS A 121 4.74 2.18 0.34
N CYS A 122 5.88 2.85 0.53
CA CYS A 122 6.36 3.28 1.84
C CYS A 122 6.71 4.78 1.88
N ARG A 123 7.29 5.20 2.99
CA ARG A 123 7.92 6.51 3.18
C ARG A 123 9.44 6.34 3.31
N ILE A 124 10.16 7.43 3.54
CA ILE A 124 11.60 7.40 3.82
C ILE A 124 11.92 7.14 5.30
N GLY A 125 10.92 7.17 6.18
CA GLY A 125 11.09 6.87 7.60
C GLY A 125 9.84 7.25 8.39
N ILE A 126 9.84 6.91 9.68
CA ILE A 126 8.88 7.41 10.66
C ILE A 126 9.60 8.14 11.79
N ASP A 127 8.97 9.18 12.33
CA ASP A 127 9.44 9.92 13.51
C ASP A 127 10.97 10.24 13.44
N ASP A 128 11.73 9.76 14.42
CA ASP A 128 13.16 10.01 14.56
C ASP A 128 14.06 9.02 13.79
N GLN A 129 13.52 8.14 12.94
CA GLN A 129 14.31 7.22 12.10
C GLN A 129 15.28 7.98 11.20
N ASP A 130 16.46 7.42 10.96
CA ASP A 130 17.39 7.93 9.95
C ASP A 130 16.83 7.62 8.55
N GLU A 131 16.61 8.65 7.73
CA GLU A 131 15.91 8.49 6.45
C GLU A 131 16.70 7.70 5.40
N ASP A 132 18.02 7.61 5.55
CA ASP A 132 18.88 6.84 4.67
C ASP A 132 19.10 5.43 5.24
N GLU A 133 19.61 5.33 6.48
CA GLU A 133 19.98 4.04 7.08
C GLU A 133 18.76 3.14 7.32
N ASP A 134 17.66 3.68 7.85
CA ASP A 134 16.48 2.89 8.17
C ASP A 134 15.69 2.51 6.91
N LEU A 135 15.65 3.39 5.90
CA LEU A 135 15.06 3.10 4.61
C LEU A 135 15.84 2.01 3.87
N ASP A 136 17.17 2.10 3.82
CA ASP A 136 18.02 1.09 3.20
C ASP A 136 17.82 -0.26 3.88
N ARG A 137 17.83 -0.29 5.21
CA ARG A 137 17.57 -1.53 5.98
C ARG A 137 16.19 -2.10 5.66
N PHE A 138 15.16 -1.25 5.59
CA PHE A 138 13.79 -1.66 5.25
C PHE A 138 13.71 -2.25 3.84
N VAL A 139 14.23 -1.53 2.84
CA VAL A 139 14.20 -1.96 1.44
C VAL A 139 15.00 -3.24 1.24
N GLN A 140 16.21 -3.33 1.79
CA GLN A 140 17.05 -4.55 1.71
C GLN A 140 16.33 -5.76 2.31
N LYS A 141 15.70 -5.59 3.49
CA LYS A 141 14.95 -6.66 4.14
C LYS A 141 13.79 -7.13 3.27
N VAL A 142 12.94 -6.22 2.79
CA VAL A 142 11.76 -6.58 1.99
C VAL A 142 12.16 -7.12 0.62
N ALA A 143 13.24 -6.63 0.01
CA ALA A 143 13.75 -7.11 -1.27
C ALA A 143 14.19 -8.58 -1.22
N THR A 144 14.60 -9.11 -0.07
CA THR A 144 14.91 -10.55 0.09
C THR A 144 13.73 -11.47 -0.24
N THR A 145 12.51 -10.94 -0.20
CA THR A 145 11.28 -11.67 -0.55
C THR A 145 11.09 -11.81 -2.06
N GLY A 146 11.89 -11.11 -2.88
CA GLY A 146 11.73 -10.98 -4.33
C GLY A 146 10.82 -9.81 -4.77
N CYS A 147 10.46 -8.90 -3.86
CA CYS A 147 9.84 -7.63 -4.22
C CYS A 147 10.87 -6.71 -4.89
N SER A 148 10.58 -6.29 -6.13
CA SER A 148 11.49 -5.48 -6.95
C SER A 148 11.05 -4.03 -7.13
N THR A 149 9.84 -3.67 -6.68
CA THR A 149 9.26 -2.34 -6.90
C THR A 149 8.83 -1.71 -5.59
N PHE A 150 9.41 -0.55 -5.30
CA PHE A 150 9.10 0.28 -4.15
C PHE A 150 8.64 1.65 -4.62
N VAL A 151 7.45 2.06 -4.18
CA VAL A 151 6.89 3.39 -4.44
C VAL A 151 7.10 4.22 -3.18
N ILE A 152 8.04 5.15 -3.22
CA ILE A 152 8.46 5.92 -2.05
C ILE A 152 7.77 7.28 -2.08
N HIS A 153 6.99 7.57 -1.05
CA HIS A 153 6.66 8.96 -0.74
C HIS A 153 7.86 9.56 -0.02
N ALA A 154 8.60 10.45 -0.70
CA ALA A 154 9.88 11.00 -0.27
C ALA A 154 9.76 12.01 0.90
N ARG A 155 9.07 11.61 1.98
CA ARG A 155 8.87 12.34 3.23
C ARG A 155 8.70 11.36 4.38
N LYS A 156 9.24 11.68 5.55
CA LYS A 156 8.95 10.95 6.79
C LYS A 156 7.46 10.98 7.12
N ALA A 157 6.98 10.01 7.87
CA ALA A 157 5.67 10.09 8.53
C ALA A 157 5.88 10.39 10.00
N TRP A 158 5.20 11.42 10.49
CA TRP A 158 5.09 11.65 11.92
C TRP A 158 3.89 10.86 12.44
N LEU A 159 4.15 9.85 13.27
CA LEU A 159 3.12 9.01 13.88
C LEU A 159 2.55 9.66 15.14
N GLU A 160 3.32 10.54 15.77
CA GLU A 160 2.88 11.34 16.91
C GLU A 160 2.79 12.82 16.54
N GLY A 161 1.69 13.48 16.95
CA GLY A 161 1.61 14.94 16.98
C GLY A 161 1.18 15.68 15.71
N LEU A 162 0.98 15.00 14.57
CA LEU A 162 0.47 15.61 13.33
C LEU A 162 -0.68 14.81 12.70
N SER A 163 -1.68 15.51 12.16
CA SER A 163 -2.72 14.86 11.36
C SER A 163 -2.17 14.39 10.00
N PRO A 164 -2.83 13.42 9.32
CA PRO A 164 -2.40 12.93 8.00
C PRO A 164 -2.29 13.99 6.90
N ARG A 165 -3.00 15.12 7.06
CA ARG A 165 -2.93 16.26 6.13
C ARG A 165 -1.71 17.11 6.42
N GLU A 166 -1.46 17.43 7.70
CA GLU A 166 -0.29 18.19 8.12
C GLU A 166 1.00 17.45 7.76
N ASP A 167 1.01 16.12 7.90
CA ASP A 167 2.13 15.25 7.51
C ASP A 167 2.40 15.21 5.97
N ARG A 168 1.52 15.81 5.15
CA ARG A 168 1.73 16.02 3.70
C ARG A 168 2.09 17.47 3.35
N GLU A 169 1.78 18.43 4.22
CA GLU A 169 1.90 19.86 3.93
C GLU A 169 3.09 20.49 4.65
N VAL A 170 3.45 20.01 5.84
CA VAL A 170 4.60 20.50 6.61
C VAL A 170 5.90 20.11 5.86
N PRO A 171 6.77 21.08 5.53
CA PRO A 171 8.07 20.81 4.94
C PRO A 171 8.91 19.95 5.90
N PRO A 172 9.77 19.05 5.40
CA PRO A 172 10.75 18.41 6.28
C PRO A 172 11.53 19.49 7.03
N GLY A 173 11.71 19.28 8.34
CA GLY A 173 12.55 20.16 9.16
C GLY A 173 13.97 20.24 8.60
N PRO A 174 14.71 21.31 8.93
CA PRO A 174 16.08 21.51 8.43
C PRO A 174 17.03 20.40 8.85
#